data_AF-A0A108UAN1-F1
#
_entry.id   AF-A0A108UAN1-F1
#
_cell.length_a   1.000
_cell.length_b   1.000
_cell.length_c   1.000
_cell.angle_alpha   90.00
_cell.angle_beta   90.00
_cell.angle_gamma   90.00
#
_symmetry.space_group_name_H-M   'P 1'
#
loop_
_entity.id
_entity.type
_entity.pdbx_description
1 polymer ?
#
loop_
_entity_poly.entity_id
_entity_poly.type
_entity_poly.pdbx_seq_one_letter_code
_entity_poly.pdbx_strand_id
1 'polypeptide(L)' 'MSERTTTKRIWFTASGISRDGSIKHFAVSRKAGAIYIRDFSGKEHRCNLPTPSIAAVRRLIASLFNVRISGVVMQPA' A
#
# COMPACT_ATOMS: atom_id res chain seq x y z
N MET A 1 28.15 -5.86 -13.42
CA MET A 1 27.11 -4.94 -12.89
C MET A 1 26.21 -5.73 -11.96
N SER A 2 26.29 -5.49 -10.64
CA SER A 2 25.40 -6.15 -9.67
C SER A 2 24.07 -5.40 -9.65
N GLU A 3 23.14 -5.79 -10.53
CA GLU A 3 21.73 -5.44 -10.35
C GLU A 3 21.27 -6.18 -9.09
N ARG A 4 21.27 -5.48 -7.94
CA ARG A 4 20.54 -5.93 -6.76
C ARG A 4 19.08 -6.05 -7.20
N THR A 5 18.65 -7.26 -7.51
CA THR A 5 17.25 -7.69 -7.59
C THR A 5 16.60 -7.34 -6.26
N THR A 6 16.16 -6.09 -6.14
CA THR A 6 15.51 -5.61 -4.93
C THR A 6 14.12 -6.22 -4.99
N THR A 7 13.98 -7.42 -4.43
CA THR A 7 12.74 -8.19 -4.44
C THR A 7 11.64 -7.31 -3.85
N LYS A 8 10.59 -7.08 -4.63
CA LYS A 8 9.43 -6.35 -4.15
C LYS A 8 8.73 -7.21 -3.11
N ARG A 9 8.86 -6.83 -1.84
CA ARG A 9 8.22 -7.54 -0.72
C ARG A 9 7.01 -6.76 -0.24
N ILE A 10 5.97 -7.48 0.13
CA ILE A 10 4.81 -6.89 0.79
C ILE A 10 5.30 -6.40 2.15
N TRP A 11 5.09 -5.12 2.41
CA TRP A 11 5.42 -4.48 3.66
C TRP A 11 4.27 -4.60 4.65
N PHE A 12 3.05 -4.31 4.20
CA PHE A 12 1.83 -4.49 4.98
C PHE A 12 0.61 -4.62 4.07
N THR A 13 -0.48 -5.12 4.62
CA THR A 13 -1.81 -5.06 4.01
C THR A 13 -2.68 -4.08 4.78
N ALA A 14 -3.62 -3.43 4.10
CA ALA A 14 -4.57 -2.51 4.70
C ALA A 14 -5.98 -2.88 4.28
N SER A 15 -6.92 -2.67 5.20
CA SER A 15 -8.35 -2.82 4.94
C SER A 15 -9.00 -1.44 5.08
N GLY A 16 -9.76 -1.04 4.06
CA GLY A 16 -10.54 0.18 4.05
C GLY A 16 -12.02 -0.11 3.89
N ILE A 17 -12.86 0.74 4.45
CA ILE A 17 -14.31 0.70 4.27
C ILE A 17 -14.71 1.82 3.32
N SER A 18 -15.39 1.48 2.24
CA SER A 18 -15.94 2.42 1.26
C SER A 18 -17.23 3.07 1.78
N ARG A 19 -17.72 4.11 1.09
CA ARG A 19 -18.99 4.76 1.44
C ARG A 19 -20.21 3.83 1.34
N ASP A 20 -20.16 2.85 0.44
CA ASP A 20 -21.20 1.82 0.29
C ASP A 20 -21.12 0.71 1.34
N GLY A 21 -20.19 0.81 2.30
CA GLY A 21 -19.96 -0.21 3.33
C GLY A 21 -19.08 -1.38 2.89
N SER A 22 -18.68 -1.45 1.61
CA SER A 22 -17.80 -2.52 1.13
C SER A 22 -16.41 -2.44 1.74
N ILE A 23 -15.86 -3.61 2.12
CA ILE A 23 -14.48 -3.72 2.56
C ILE A 23 -13.58 -3.86 1.34
N LYS A 24 -12.58 -2.99 1.25
CA LYS A 24 -11.55 -3.00 0.20
C LYS A 24 -10.21 -3.33 0.81
N HIS A 25 -9.55 -4.33 0.23
CA HIS A 25 -8.22 -4.77 0.66
C HIS A 25 -7.15 -4.16 -0.25
N PHE A 26 -6.04 -3.80 0.38
CA PHE A 26 -4.88 -3.21 -0.28
C PHE A 26 -3.63 -3.96 0.17
N ALA A 27 -2.73 -4.25 -0.76
CA ALA A 27 -1.40 -4.77 -0.45
C ALA A 27 -0.37 -3.71 -0.77
N VAL A 28 0.46 -3.35 0.21
CA VAL A 28 1.50 -2.33 0.07
C VAL A 28 2.84 -3.02 0.06
N SER A 29 3.62 -2.79 -1.00
CA SER A 29 4.98 -3.30 -1.15
C SER A 29 5.99 -2.16 -1.20
N ARG A 30 7.22 -2.44 -0.80
CA ARG A 30 8.35 -1.49 -0.92
C ARG A 30 9.42 -2.08 -1.83
N LYS A 31 9.90 -1.29 -2.80
CA LYS A 31 11.03 -1.66 -3.67
C LYS A 31 11.89 -0.42 -3.95
N ALA A 32 13.19 -0.51 -3.69
CA ALA A 32 14.18 0.54 -3.98
C ALA A 32 13.74 1.96 -3.53
N GLY A 33 13.12 2.07 -2.34
CA GLY A 33 12.63 3.34 -1.79
C GLY A 33 11.25 3.79 -2.27
N ALA A 34 10.70 3.19 -3.33
CA ALA A 34 9.34 3.47 -3.79
C ALA A 34 8.29 2.57 -3.09
N ILE A 35 7.06 3.10 -2.98
CA ILE A 35 5.90 2.39 -2.45
C ILE A 35 5.00 1.97 -3.61
N TYR A 36 4.50 0.74 -3.56
CA TYR A 36 3.58 0.19 -4.53
C TYR A 36 2.32 -0.26 -3.81
N ILE A 37 1.19 0.31 -4.16
CA ILE A 37 -0.11 -0.03 -3.58
C ILE A 37 -0.88 -0.84 -4.62
N ARG A 38 -1.12 -2.11 -4.34
CA ARG A 38 -2.05 -2.93 -5.09
C ARG A 38 -3.44 -2.74 -4.51
N ASP A 39 -4.38 -2.33 -5.35
CA ASP A 39 -5.76 -2.09 -4.97
C ASP A 39 -6.63 -3.36 -5.06
N PHE A 40 -7.90 -3.21 -4.68
CA PHE A 40 -8.92 -4.25 -4.68
C PHE A 40 -9.29 -4.77 -6.08
N SER A 41 -8.94 -4.04 -7.15
CA SER A 41 -9.09 -4.49 -8.54
C SER A 41 -7.86 -5.27 -9.04
N GLY A 42 -6.83 -5.41 -8.20
CA GLY A 42 -5.54 -6.01 -8.55
C GLY A 42 -4.60 -5.04 -9.29
N LYS A 43 -5.02 -3.80 -9.54
CA LYS A 43 -4.20 -2.78 -10.19
C LYS A 43 -3.18 -2.22 -9.21
N GLU A 44 -1.98 -1.99 -9.72
CA GLU A 44 -0.88 -1.48 -8.92
C GLU A 44 -0.59 -0.01 -9.20
N HIS A 45 -0.40 0.75 -8.13
CA HIS A 45 -0.14 2.18 -8.15
C HIS A 45 1.22 2.43 -7.53
N ARG A 46 2.14 2.99 -8.33
CA ARG A 46 3.43 3.44 -7.82
C ARG A 46 3.26 4.80 -7.15
N CYS A 47 3.62 4.88 -5.88
CA CYS A 47 3.54 6.08 -5.07
C CYS A 47 4.95 6.50 -4.65
N ASN A 48 5.37 7.68 -5.12
CA ASN A 48 6.62 8.29 -4.70
C ASN A 48 6.33 9.17 -3.48
N LEU A 49 6.64 8.65 -2.29
CA LEU A 49 6.55 9.41 -1.04
C LEU A 49 7.95 9.88 -0.63
N PRO A 50 8.16 11.18 -0.32
CA PRO A 50 9.45 11.69 0.14
C PRO A 50 9.94 10.99 1.42
N THR A 51 9.00 10.67 2.30
CA THR A 51 9.26 9.92 3.53
C THR A 51 8.19 8.82 3.69
N PRO A 52 8.48 7.58 3.26
CA PRO A 52 7.51 6.51 3.33
C PRO A 52 7.32 6.03 4.77
N SER A 53 6.21 6.44 5.40
CA SER A 53 5.72 5.91 6.68
C SER A 53 4.37 5.23 6.50
N ILE A 54 4.03 4.28 7.36
CA ILE A 54 2.73 3.60 7.33
C ILE A 54 1.58 4.62 7.43
N ALA A 55 1.72 5.63 8.29
CA ALA A 55 0.72 6.69 8.44
C ALA A 55 0.53 7.51 7.16
N ALA A 56 1.62 7.85 6.46
CA ALA A 56 1.57 8.57 5.20
C ALA A 56 0.90 7.73 4.10
N VAL A 57 1.28 6.45 3.97
CA VAL A 57 0.66 5.53 3.00
C VAL A 57 -0.82 5.30 3.33
N ARG A 58 -1.18 5.19 4.62
CA ARG A 58 -2.57 5.05 5.05
C ARG A 58 -3.43 6.23 4.61
N ARG A 59 -2.94 7.47 4.81
CA ARG A 59 -3.61 8.68 4.34
C ARG A 59 -3.73 8.71 2.82
N LEU A 60 -2.68 8.26 2.12
CA LEU A 60 -2.66 8.18 0.67
C LEU A 60 -3.71 7.20 0.13
N ILE A 61 -3.81 5.98 0.69
CA ILE A 61 -4.84 4.99 0.31
C ILE A 61 -6.23 5.58 0.56
N ALA A 62 -6.45 6.18 1.73
CA ALA A 62 -7.74 6.79 2.06
C ALA A 62 -8.16 7.85 1.04
N SER A 63 -7.23 8.71 0.64
CA SER A 63 -7.46 9.77 -0.34
C SER A 63 -7.67 9.25 -1.76
N LEU A 64 -6.83 8.31 -2.22
CA LEU A 64 -6.86 7.81 -3.60
C LEU A 64 -8.11 6.99 -3.89
N PHE A 65 -8.53 6.16 -2.93
CA PHE A 65 -9.62 5.20 -3.13
C PHE A 65 -10.92 5.60 -2.44
N ASN A 66 -10.96 6.79 -1.82
CA ASN A 66 -12.10 7.31 -1.07
C ASN A 66 -12.63 6.29 -0.04
N VAL A 67 -11.72 5.76 0.77
CA VAL A 67 -12.00 4.76 1.83
C VAL A 67 -11.55 5.25 3.20
N ARG A 68 -12.22 4.78 4.25
CA ARG A 68 -11.73 4.91 5.63
C ARG A 68 -10.92 3.68 6.00
N ILE A 69 -9.62 3.84 6.24
CA ILE A 69 -8.78 2.69 6.67
C ILE A 69 -9.16 2.26 8.08
N SER A 70 -9.59 1.00 8.21
CA SER A 70 -10.04 0.38 9.46
C SER A 70 -8.98 -0.52 10.09
N GLY A 71 -8.04 -1.06 9.30
CA GLY A 71 -6.99 -1.94 9.81
C GLY A 71 -5.74 -1.97 8.92
N VAL A 72 -4.61 -2.26 9.55
CA VAL A 72 -3.31 -2.47 8.90
C VAL A 72 -2.64 -3.69 9.53
N VAL A 73 -2.14 -4.61 8.72
CA VAL A 73 -1.43 -5.82 9.17
C VAL A 73 -0.03 -5.83 8.56
N MET A 74 0.99 -5.74 9.41
CA MET A 74 2.38 -5.84 9.00
C MET A 74 2.69 -7.24 8.50
N GLN A 75 3.39 -7.36 7.38
CA GLN A 75 3.83 -8.65 6.88
C GLN A 75 5.25 -8.95 7.37
N PRO A 76 5.55 -10.21 7.74
CA PRO A 76 6.91 -10.62 8.07
C PRO A 76 7.83 -10.42 6.85
N ALA A 77 9.09 -10.08 7.13
CA ALA A 77 10.08 -9.67 6.14
C ALA A 77 10.59 -10.81 5.26
#